data_AF-A0A447JCI2-F1
#
_entry.id   AF-A0A447JCI2-F1
#
_cell.length_a   1.000
_cell.length_b   1.000
_cell.length_c   1.000
_cell.angle_alpha   90.00
_cell.angle_beta   90.00
_cell.angle_gamma   90.00
#
_symmetry.space_group_name_H-M   'P 1'
#
loop_
_entity.id
_entity.type
_entity.pdbx_description
1 polymer ?
#
loop_
_entity_poly.entity_id
_entity_poly.type
_entity_poly.pdbx_seq_one_letter_code
_entity_poly.pdbx_strand_id
1 'polypeptide(L)'
;MFRYLSLLALMLSAPSLASTVVYTDRQHLPANVLADTRIVYLDETDQLEKSLFGPLSKNSVHAERQAQSIIQSPEWTQQQAVMVRAYQGLIQAWQLGLKKISGRGV
;
A
#
# COMPACT_ATOMS: atom_id res chain seq x y z
N MET A 1 -2.47 -37.38 -33.75
CA MET A 1 -2.40 -37.15 -32.29
C MET A 1 -2.27 -35.68 -31.90
N PHE A 2 -1.49 -34.84 -32.61
CA PHE A 2 -1.34 -33.40 -32.30
C PHE A 2 -2.65 -32.57 -32.30
N ARG A 3 -3.62 -32.92 -33.16
CA ARG A 3 -4.90 -32.18 -33.29
C ARG A 3 -5.74 -32.17 -32.00
N TYR A 4 -5.67 -33.23 -31.21
CA TYR A 4 -6.41 -33.35 -29.95
C TYR A 4 -5.70 -32.61 -28.79
N LEU A 5 -4.37 -32.49 -28.83
CA LEU A 5 -3.61 -31.67 -27.90
C LEU A 5 -3.94 -30.17 -28.06
N SER A 6 -4.13 -29.69 -29.29
CA SER A 6 -4.55 -28.29 -29.53
C SER A 6 -5.95 -27.99 -29.01
N LEU A 7 -6.89 -28.95 -29.10
CA LEU A 7 -8.24 -28.82 -28.55
C LEU A 7 -8.24 -28.82 -27.01
N LEU A 8 -7.40 -29.65 -26.38
CA LEU A 8 -7.24 -29.69 -24.93
C LEU A 8 -6.62 -28.39 -24.38
N ALA A 9 -5.66 -27.80 -25.08
CA ALA A 9 -5.07 -26.50 -24.73
C ALA A 9 -6.08 -25.35 -24.81
N LEU A 10 -7.03 -25.40 -25.75
CA LEU A 10 -8.09 -24.39 -25.89
C LEU A 10 -9.13 -24.47 -24.76
N MET A 11 -9.36 -25.66 -24.20
CA MET A 11 -10.24 -25.88 -23.04
C MET A 11 -9.59 -25.45 -21.71
N LEU A 12 -8.28 -25.18 -21.69
CA LEU A 12 -7.54 -24.69 -20.53
C LEU A 12 -7.53 -23.15 -20.43
N SER A 13 -8.49 -22.47 -21.06
CA SER A 13 -8.64 -21.02 -20.89
C SER A 13 -9.05 -20.73 -19.44
N ALA A 14 -8.07 -20.38 -18.61
CA ALA A 14 -8.30 -20.01 -17.23
C ALA A 14 -9.21 -18.77 -17.18
N PRO A 15 -10.25 -18.73 -16.32
CA PRO A 15 -10.98 -17.50 -16.10
C PRO A 15 -10.01 -16.46 -15.54
N SER A 16 -9.85 -15.33 -16.25
CA SER A 16 -9.12 -14.19 -15.69
C SER A 16 -9.97 -13.61 -14.56
N LEU A 17 -9.57 -13.84 -13.31
CA LEU A 17 -10.14 -13.11 -12.18
C LEU A 17 -9.67 -11.66 -12.30
N ALA A 18 -10.53 -10.79 -12.83
CA ALA A 18 -10.28 -9.36 -12.85
C ALA A 18 -10.40 -8.83 -11.41
N SER A 19 -9.27 -8.77 -10.70
CA SER A 19 -9.21 -8.13 -9.39
C SER A 19 -9.16 -6.62 -9.57
N THR A 20 -10.10 -5.91 -8.94
CA THR A 20 -10.12 -4.44 -8.96
C THR A 20 -9.26 -3.91 -7.82
N VAL A 21 -8.36 -2.96 -8.13
CA VAL A 21 -7.59 -2.23 -7.13
C VAL A 21 -8.03 -0.77 -7.14
N VAL A 22 -8.48 -0.27 -5.99
CA VAL A 22 -8.87 1.13 -5.79
C VAL A 22 -7.76 1.85 -5.05
N TYR A 23 -7.21 2.89 -5.67
CA TYR A 23 -6.25 3.80 -5.07
C TYR A 23 -6.98 5.06 -4.59
N THR A 24 -7.02 5.29 -3.29
CA THR A 24 -7.72 6.45 -2.70
C THR A 24 -6.99 6.91 -1.45
N ASP A 25 -7.27 8.11 -0.95
CA ASP A 25 -6.99 8.44 0.45
C ASP A 25 -8.18 8.04 1.34
N ARG A 26 -8.00 8.14 2.66
CA ARG A 26 -9.05 7.85 3.65
C ARG A 26 -10.21 8.86 3.66
N GLN A 27 -10.08 10.02 3.03
CA GLN A 27 -11.11 11.06 2.99
C GLN A 27 -12.07 10.87 1.80
N HIS A 28 -11.66 10.13 0.78
CA HIS A 28 -12.42 9.95 -0.47
C HIS A 28 -12.82 8.49 -0.74
N LEU A 29 -13.15 7.71 0.31
CA LEU A 29 -13.62 6.33 0.10
C LEU A 29 -14.88 6.28 -0.80
N PRO A 30 -14.88 5.46 -1.86
CA PRO A 30 -16.09 5.19 -2.63
C PRO A 30 -17.15 4.52 -1.76
N ALA A 31 -18.42 4.89 -1.94
CA ALA A 31 -19.52 4.34 -1.14
C ALA A 31 -19.80 2.84 -1.40
N ASN A 32 -19.45 2.33 -2.59
CA ASN A 32 -19.79 0.98 -3.04
C ASN A 32 -18.54 0.19 -3.43
N VAL A 33 -17.66 -0.08 -2.47
CA VAL A 33 -16.51 -0.97 -2.69
C VAL A 33 -16.99 -2.42 -2.68
N LEU A 34 -16.74 -3.16 -3.76
CA LEU A 34 -17.07 -4.59 -3.86
C LEU A 34 -16.17 -5.41 -2.92
N ALA A 35 -16.67 -6.55 -2.42
CA ALA A 35 -15.97 -7.36 -1.42
C ALA A 35 -14.62 -7.93 -1.90
N ASP A 36 -14.42 -8.04 -3.20
CA ASP A 36 -13.21 -8.53 -3.87
C ASP A 36 -12.23 -7.41 -4.27
N THR A 37 -12.56 -6.15 -3.95
CA THR A 37 -11.75 -4.99 -4.29
C THR A 37 -10.65 -4.75 -3.27
N ARG A 38 -9.40 -4.70 -3.74
CA ARG A 38 -8.26 -4.28 -2.92
C ARG A 38 -8.20 -2.76 -2.85
N ILE A 39 -8.24 -2.19 -1.65
CA ILE A 39 -8.03 -0.75 -1.44
C ILE A 39 -6.56 -0.50 -1.10
N VAL A 40 -5.94 0.45 -1.77
CA VAL A 40 -4.61 0.98 -1.46
C VAL A 40 -4.75 2.44 -1.03
N TYR A 41 -4.37 2.72 0.21
CA TYR A 41 -4.46 4.05 0.79
C TYR A 41 -3.23 4.89 0.42
N LEU A 42 -3.42 5.97 -0.32
CA LEU A 42 -2.35 6.85 -0.79
C LEU A 42 -1.74 7.71 0.34
N ASP A 43 -2.46 7.86 1.45
CA ASP A 43 -2.01 8.54 2.66
C ASP A 43 -1.52 7.55 3.74
N GLU A 44 -1.48 6.24 3.47
CA GLU A 44 -1.12 5.23 4.46
C GLU A 44 0.28 5.42 5.03
N THR A 45 1.26 5.78 4.18
CA THR A 45 2.65 6.02 4.59
C THR A 45 2.73 7.17 5.59
N ASP A 46 2.06 8.30 5.31
CA ASP A 46 2.08 9.49 6.16
C ASP A 46 1.43 9.19 7.52
N GLN A 47 0.35 8.41 7.51
CA GLN A 47 -0.39 8.04 8.71
C GLN A 47 0.39 7.06 9.57
N LEU A 48 1.05 6.10 8.93
CA LEU A 48 1.85 5.10 9.62
C LEU A 48 3.11 5.72 10.23
N GLU A 49 3.80 6.59 9.50
CA GLU A 49 4.98 7.31 10.02
C GLU A 49 4.61 8.16 11.24
N LYS A 50 3.51 8.93 11.16
CA LYS A 50 2.98 9.70 12.29
C LYS A 50 2.57 8.82 13.47
N SER A 51 1.96 7.68 13.20
CA SER A 51 1.53 6.75 14.25
C SER A 51 2.70 6.07 14.94
N LEU A 52 3.76 5.76 14.19
CA LEU A 52 4.92 5.02 14.71
C LEU A 52 5.89 5.92 15.45
N PHE A 53 6.26 7.05 14.85
CA PHE A 53 7.26 7.95 15.43
C PHE A 53 6.67 9.11 16.21
N GLY A 54 5.40 9.45 15.95
CA GLY A 54 4.80 10.64 16.53
C GLY A 54 5.62 11.91 16.21
N PRO A 55 5.43 12.99 16.98
CA PRO A 55 6.31 14.15 16.91
C PRO A 55 7.66 13.83 17.54
N LEU A 56 8.71 13.76 16.72
CA LEU A 56 10.08 13.68 17.20
C LEU A 56 10.57 15.03 17.76
N SER A 57 11.53 14.97 18.67
CA SER A 57 12.17 16.17 19.25
C SER A 57 12.81 17.04 18.17
N LYS A 58 12.80 18.36 18.36
CA LYS A 58 13.57 19.29 17.51
C LYS A 58 15.09 19.18 17.73
N ASN A 59 15.51 18.59 18.86
CA ASN A 59 16.91 18.30 19.11
C ASN A 59 17.28 16.95 18.46
N SER A 60 18.24 16.96 17.55
CA SER A 60 18.64 15.78 16.76
C SER A 60 19.04 14.57 17.60
N VAL A 61 19.81 14.77 18.66
CA VAL A 61 20.29 13.69 19.55
C VAL A 61 19.12 13.06 20.33
N HIS A 62 18.11 13.86 20.67
CA HIS A 62 16.90 13.34 21.31
C HIS A 62 15.98 12.64 20.30
N ALA A 63 15.83 13.19 19.09
CA ALA A 63 15.05 12.59 18.01
C ALA A 63 15.59 11.21 17.61
N GLU A 64 16.91 11.08 17.48
CA GLU A 64 17.56 9.81 17.18
C GLU A 64 17.28 8.78 18.26
N ARG A 65 17.44 9.15 19.53
CA ARG A 65 17.14 8.24 20.66
C ARG A 65 15.68 7.81 20.68
N GLN A 66 14.75 8.71 20.39
CA GLN A 66 13.32 8.40 20.27
C GLN A 66 13.08 7.40 19.13
N ALA A 67 13.61 7.66 17.94
CA ALA A 67 13.47 6.76 16.81
C ALA A 67 14.09 5.38 17.07
N GLN A 68 15.29 5.33 17.65
CA GLN A 68 15.95 4.09 18.03
C GLN A 68 15.15 3.27 19.04
N SER A 69 14.52 3.91 20.04
CA SER A 69 13.68 3.19 20.99
C SER A 69 12.48 2.50 20.34
N ILE A 70 11.94 3.07 19.26
CA ILE A 70 10.84 2.48 18.49
C ILE A 70 11.37 1.34 17.61
N ILE A 71 12.49 1.56 16.91
CA ILE A 71 13.12 0.56 16.03
C ILE A 71 13.59 -0.68 16.79
N GLN A 72 14.00 -0.50 18.05
CA GLN A 72 14.47 -1.60 18.91
C GLN A 72 13.34 -2.26 19.69
N SER A 73 12.08 -1.84 19.49
CA SER A 73 10.93 -2.43 20.15
C SER A 73 10.64 -3.85 19.62
N PRO A 74 10.04 -4.73 20.43
CA PRO A 74 9.61 -6.06 19.98
C PRO A 74 8.64 -6.02 18.79
N GLU A 75 7.79 -5.00 18.74
CA GLU A 75 6.76 -4.82 17.70
C GLU A 75 7.34 -4.32 16.36
N TRP A 76 8.60 -3.86 16.35
CA TRP A 76 9.22 -3.23 15.18
C TRP A 76 9.15 -4.11 13.93
N THR A 77 9.38 -5.41 14.06
CA THR A 77 9.38 -6.32 12.89
C THR A 77 8.03 -6.32 12.18
N GLN A 78 6.93 -6.32 12.95
CA GLN A 78 5.58 -6.24 12.39
C GLN A 78 5.32 -4.87 11.78
N GLN A 79 5.71 -3.80 12.48
CA GLN A 79 5.53 -2.42 12.01
C GLN A 79 6.29 -2.17 10.69
N GLN A 80 7.52 -2.68 10.58
CA GLN A 80 8.34 -2.61 9.37
C GLN A 80 7.66 -3.33 8.19
N ALA A 81 7.06 -4.50 8.42
CA ALA A 81 6.33 -5.21 7.37
C ALA A 81 5.11 -4.40 6.85
N VAL A 82 4.40 -3.73 7.75
CA VAL A 82 3.29 -2.82 7.39
C VAL A 82 3.82 -1.62 6.60
N MET A 83 4.93 -1.02 7.03
CA MET A 83 5.58 0.09 6.30
C MET A 83 5.96 -0.30 4.88
N VAL A 84 6.65 -1.44 4.72
CA VAL A 84 7.06 -1.94 3.40
C VAL A 84 5.84 -2.11 2.48
N ARG A 85 4.74 -2.66 2.99
CA ARG A 85 3.50 -2.84 2.22
C ARG A 85 2.88 -1.50 1.80
N ALA A 86 2.82 -0.53 2.70
CA ALA A 86 2.28 0.80 2.40
C ALA A 86 3.10 1.49 1.30
N TYR A 87 4.44 1.44 1.39
CA TYR A 87 5.33 1.97 0.35
C TYR A 87 5.19 1.24 -0.99
N GLN A 88 5.03 -0.08 -0.99
CA GLN A 88 4.76 -0.82 -2.22
C GLN A 88 3.47 -0.34 -2.89
N GLY A 89 2.40 -0.10 -2.12
CA GLY A 89 1.15 0.45 -2.65
C GLY A 89 1.33 1.84 -3.27
N LEU A 90 2.09 2.72 -2.62
CA LEU A 90 2.39 4.05 -3.12
C LEU A 90 3.24 4.01 -4.42
N ILE A 91 4.26 3.15 -4.46
CA ILE A 91 5.09 2.95 -5.66
C ILE A 91 4.25 2.43 -6.82
N GLN A 92 3.36 1.45 -6.56
CA GLN A 92 2.44 0.94 -7.58
C GLN A 92 1.53 2.06 -8.12
N ALA A 93 1.01 2.93 -7.25
CA ALA A 93 0.21 4.08 -7.68
C ALA A 93 1.01 5.02 -8.60
N TRP A 94 2.26 5.32 -8.26
CA TRP A 94 3.13 6.16 -9.10
C TRP A 94 3.47 5.53 -10.45
N GLN A 95 3.69 4.22 -10.50
CA GLN A 95 3.91 3.49 -11.75
C GLN A 95 2.70 3.57 -12.68
N LEU A 96 1.49 3.71 -12.13
CA LEU A 96 0.26 3.96 -12.87
C LEU A 96 0.05 5.44 -13.24
N GLY A 97 1.00 6.31 -12.93
CA GLY A 97 0.92 7.75 -13.20
C GLY A 97 0.05 8.53 -12.22
N LEU A 98 -0.40 7.92 -11.11
CA LEU A 98 -1.17 8.62 -10.09
C LEU A 98 -0.28 9.63 -9.37
N LYS A 99 -0.65 10.90 -9.46
CA LYS A 99 0.01 11.97 -8.71
C LYS A 99 -0.79 12.24 -7.43
N LYS A 100 -0.10 12.35 -6.29
CA LYS A 100 -0.72 12.79 -5.04
C LYS A 100 -1.32 14.18 -5.29
N ILE A 101 -2.64 14.26 -5.25
CA ILE A 101 -3.35 15.53 -5.33
C ILE A 101 -3.09 16.22 -4.00
N SER A 102 -2.14 17.16 -3.99
CA SER A 102 -1.88 17.99 -2.83
C SER A 102 -3.15 18.80 -2.56
N GLY A 103 -3.94 18.38 -1.57
CA GLY A 103 -4.95 19.21 -0.91
C GLY A 103 -4.28 20.36 -0.17
N ARG A 104 -3.69 21.29 -0.92
CA ARG A 104 -3.28 22.61 -0.47
C ARG A 104 -3.77 23.59 -1.52
N GLY A 105 -5.05 23.94 -1.40
CA GLY A 105 -5.49 25.25 -1.85
C GLY A 105 -4.64 26.29 -1.15
N VAL A 106 -4.13 27.23 -1.94
CA VAL A 106 -3.50 28.47 -1.51
C VAL A 106 -4.41 29.20 -0.54
#